data_AF-A0A9D2X9E0-F1
#
_entry.id   AF-A0A9D2X9E0-F1
#
_cell.length_a   1.000
_cell.length_b   1.000
_cell.length_c   1.000
_cell.angle_alpha   90.00
_cell.angle_beta   90.00
_cell.angle_gamma   90.00
#
_symmetry.space_group_name_H-M   'P 1'
#
loop_
_entity.id
_entity.type
_entity.pdbx_description
1 polymer ?
#
loop_
_entity_poly.entity_id
_entity_poly.type
_entity_poly.pdbx_seq_one_letter_code
_entity_poly.pdbx_strand_id
1 'polypeptide(L)'
;MSNNSKDTIFIGKKPLMTYVTSAIIQLATMPLITIKARGMTIAHAVDVAQIVLQKTKPAFVIGDVKIGSESLVSQDGRNRDVSSIEISLKRAQE
;
A
#
# COMPACT_ATOMS: atom_id res chain seq x y z
N MET A 1 -18.23 11.55 1.25
CA MET A 1 -17.29 10.42 1.44
C MET A 1 -15.95 11.01 1.85
N SER A 2 -15.60 10.91 3.13
CA SER A 2 -14.39 11.50 3.68
C SER A 2 -13.17 10.77 3.11
N ASN A 3 -12.46 11.45 2.21
CA ASN A 3 -11.20 10.98 1.62
C ASN A 3 -10.11 11.06 2.68
N ASN A 4 -10.14 10.14 3.64
CA ASN A 4 -9.25 10.14 4.79
C ASN A 4 -7.92 9.51 4.38
N SER A 5 -7.05 10.29 3.72
CA SER A 5 -5.68 9.93 3.30
C SER A 5 -4.74 9.43 4.41
N LYS A 6 -5.23 9.26 5.63
CA LYS A 6 -4.48 8.80 6.80
C LYS A 6 -4.30 7.28 6.86
N ASP A 7 -5.16 6.51 6.19
CA ASP A 7 -5.12 5.04 6.17
C ASP A 7 -4.35 4.46 4.97
N THR A 8 -3.87 5.32 4.07
CA THR A 8 -3.30 4.91 2.79
C THR A 8 -1.82 5.26 2.71
N ILE A 9 -0.99 4.30 2.29
CA ILE A 9 0.45 4.44 2.12
C ILE A 9 0.81 4.29 0.65
N PHE A 10 1.24 5.38 0.04
CA PHE A 10 1.68 5.39 -1.36
C PHE A 10 3.16 5.03 -1.50
N ILE A 11 3.44 3.96 -2.25
CA ILE A 11 4.81 3.49 -2.50
C ILE A 11 5.40 4.21 -3.71
N GLY A 12 6.56 4.79 -3.51
CA GLY A 12 7.33 5.55 -4.48
C GLY A 12 8.82 5.25 -4.36
N LYS A 13 9.64 6.30 -4.44
CA LYS A 13 11.11 6.19 -4.50
C LYS A 13 11.83 6.25 -3.14
N LYS A 14 11.10 6.32 -2.01
CA LYS A 14 11.75 6.34 -0.69
C LYS A 14 12.33 4.94 -0.38
N PRO A 15 13.31 4.81 0.52
CA PRO A 15 13.80 3.51 0.96
C PRO A 15 12.68 2.63 1.54
N LEU A 16 12.80 1.31 1.37
CA LEU A 16 11.81 0.32 1.79
C LEU A 16 11.38 0.50 3.24
N MET A 17 12.36 0.61 4.14
CA MET A 17 12.10 0.69 5.57
C MET A 17 11.33 1.96 5.98
N THR A 18 11.37 3.03 5.19
CA THR A 18 10.55 4.22 5.44
C THR A 18 9.06 3.90 5.35
N TYR A 19 8.66 3.09 4.38
CA TYR A 19 7.26 2.67 4.21
C TYR A 19 6.84 1.68 5.29
N VAL A 20 7.70 0.71 5.61
CA VAL A 20 7.46 -0.27 6.68
C VAL A 20 7.22 0.41 8.02
N THR A 21 8.08 1.36 8.40
CA THR A 21 7.93 2.09 9.67
C THR A 21 6.64 2.91 9.70
N SER A 22 6.30 3.60 8.60
CA SER A 22 5.05 4.34 8.49
C SER A 22 3.82 3.44 8.65
N ALA A 23 3.84 2.26 8.04
CA ALA A 23 2.76 1.28 8.12
C ALA A 23 2.55 0.77 9.55
N ILE A 24 3.62 0.42 10.26
CA ILE A 24 3.54 -0.05 11.64
C ILE A 24 2.99 1.05 12.56
N ILE A 25 3.43 2.29 12.40
CA ILE A 25 2.92 3.43 13.20
C ILE A 25 1.43 3.64 12.95
N GLN A 26 0.97 3.56 11.70
CA GLN A 26 -0.46 3.70 11.39
C GLN A 26 -1.27 2.53 11.97
N LEU A 27 -0.82 1.28 11.81
CA LEU A 27 -1.47 0.09 12.36
C LEU A 27 -1.59 0.11 13.90
N ALA A 28 -0.70 0.82 14.60
CA ALA A 28 -0.83 1.00 16.04
C ALA A 28 -2.08 1.80 16.45
N THR A 29 -2.59 2.65 15.55
CA THR A 29 -3.75 3.53 15.81
C THR A 29 -4.97 3.22 14.96
N MET A 30 -4.82 2.40 13.91
CA MET A 30 -5.87 2.10 12.94
C MET A 30 -6.06 0.59 12.78
N PRO A 31 -7.31 0.11 12.64
CA PRO A 31 -7.60 -1.31 12.46
C PRO A 31 -7.33 -1.81 11.03
N LEU A 32 -7.16 -0.90 10.09
CA LEU A 32 -7.02 -1.14 8.65
C LEU A 32 -6.12 -0.07 8.03
N ILE A 33 -5.18 -0.48 7.18
CA ILE A 33 -4.48 0.41 6.26
C ILE A 33 -4.44 -0.18 4.86
N THR A 34 -4.18 0.66 3.86
CA THR A 34 -4.04 0.25 2.44
C THR A 34 -2.71 0.71 1.88
N ILE A 35 -1.89 -0.22 1.41
CA ILE A 35 -0.66 0.06 0.67
C ILE A 35 -1.01 0.16 -0.82
N LYS A 36 -0.72 1.29 -1.46
CA LYS A 36 -0.99 1.52 -2.89
C LYS A 36 0.29 1.77 -3.66
N ALA A 37 0.40 1.17 -4.84
CA ALA A 37 1.52 1.37 -5.74
C ALA A 37 1.13 1.20 -7.20
N ARG A 38 2.01 1.62 -8.11
CA ARG A 38 1.78 1.52 -9.55
C ARG A 38 3.08 1.34 -10.32
N GLY A 39 2.99 0.65 -11.46
CA GLY A 39 4.11 0.37 -12.35
C GLY A 39 5.25 -0.34 -11.61
N MET A 40 6.47 0.17 -11.78
CA MET A 40 7.68 -0.47 -11.24
C MET A 40 7.70 -0.60 -9.70
N THR A 41 6.93 0.21 -8.97
CA THR A 41 6.93 0.16 -7.50
C THR A 41 5.98 -0.89 -6.92
N ILE A 42 5.28 -1.66 -7.76
CA ILE A 42 4.40 -2.75 -7.32
C ILE A 42 5.16 -3.80 -6.52
N ALA A 43 6.32 -4.25 -7.00
CA ALA A 43 7.14 -5.23 -6.27
C ALA A 43 7.52 -4.70 -4.87
N HIS A 44 7.89 -3.42 -4.80
CA HIS A 44 8.23 -2.77 -3.55
C HIS A 44 7.06 -2.71 -2.56
N ALA A 45 5.83 -2.55 -3.04
CA ALA A 45 4.63 -2.58 -2.21
C ALA A 45 4.36 -3.97 -1.62
N VAL A 46 4.61 -5.01 -2.40
CA VAL A 46 4.50 -6.40 -1.94
C VAL A 46 5.54 -6.67 -0.84
N ASP A 47 6.79 -6.25 -1.03
CA ASP A 47 7.84 -6.40 -0.02
C ASP A 47 7.49 -5.68 1.29
N VAL A 48 7.01 -4.44 1.19
CA VAL A 48 6.55 -3.66 2.36
C VAL A 48 5.42 -4.40 3.08
N ALA A 49 4.41 -4.90 2.35
CA ALA A 49 3.29 -5.62 2.95
C ALA A 49 3.75 -6.89 3.69
N GLN A 50 4.67 -7.66 3.08
CA GLN A 50 5.20 -8.89 3.71
C GLN A 50 6.02 -8.59 4.97
N ILE A 51 6.90 -7.59 4.93
CA ILE A 51 7.72 -7.23 6.08
C ILE A 51 6.86 -6.67 7.21
N VAL A 52 5.87 -5.83 6.89
CA VAL A 52 4.92 -5.33 7.90
C VAL A 52 4.17 -6.49 8.54
N LEU A 53 3.62 -7.40 7.74
CA LEU A 53 2.91 -8.57 8.24
C LEU A 53 3.80 -9.44 9.15
N GLN A 54 5.05 -9.70 8.76
CA GLN A 54 5.99 -10.47 9.59
C GLN A 54 6.22 -9.82 10.96
N LYS A 55 6.27 -8.48 11.01
CA LYS A 55 6.51 -7.71 12.24
C LYS A 55 5.27 -7.51 13.11
N THR A 56 4.07 -7.66 12.55
CA THR A 56 2.81 -7.38 13.24
C THR A 56 1.96 -8.62 13.50
N LYS A 57 2.38 -9.80 13.01
CA LYS A 57 1.79 -11.09 13.37
C LYS A 57 1.84 -11.31 14.90
N PRO A 58 0.80 -11.94 15.49
CA PRO A 58 -0.41 -12.43 14.84
C PRO A 58 -1.52 -11.36 14.71
N ALA A 59 -1.29 -10.13 15.17
CA ALA A 59 -2.34 -9.13 15.32
C ALA A 59 -2.94 -8.61 14.00
N PHE A 60 -2.22 -8.73 12.89
CA PHE A 60 -2.67 -8.28 11.57
C PHE A 60 -2.50 -9.35 10.49
N VAL A 61 -3.36 -9.28 9.48
CA VAL A 61 -3.39 -10.16 8.31
C VAL A 61 -3.57 -9.34 7.03
N ILE A 62 -3.17 -9.93 5.89
CA ILE A 62 -3.53 -9.38 4.57
C ILE A 62 -5.04 -9.55 4.38
N GLY A 63 -5.71 -8.47 4.00
CA GLY A 63 -7.11 -8.47 3.59
C GLY A 63 -7.25 -8.66 2.07
N ASP A 64 -7.93 -7.73 1.43
CA ASP A 64 -8.07 -7.67 -0.02
C ASP A 64 -6.77 -7.23 -0.70
N VAL A 65 -6.50 -7.83 -1.85
CA VAL A 65 -5.52 -7.38 -2.84
C VAL A 65 -6.25 -7.06 -4.13
N LYS A 66 -6.17 -5.80 -4.58
CA LYS A 66 -6.80 -5.33 -5.81
C LYS A 66 -5.72 -4.94 -6.79
N ILE A 67 -5.87 -5.38 -8.04
CA ILE A 67 -5.00 -4.99 -9.15
C ILE A 67 -5.84 -4.29 -10.20
N GLY A 68 -5.23 -3.37 -10.92
CA GLY A 68 -5.92 -2.60 -11.96
C GLY A 68 -4.95 -1.92 -12.91
N SER A 69 -5.47 -0.96 -13.64
CA SER A 69 -4.69 -0.06 -14.49
C SER A 69 -5.24 1.36 -14.36
N GLU A 70 -4.33 2.32 -14.22
CA GLU A 70 -4.64 3.75 -14.15
C GLU A 70 -4.11 4.44 -15.41
N SER A 71 -4.97 5.17 -16.13
CA SER A 71 -4.53 6.02 -17.24
C SER A 71 -3.87 7.29 -16.69
N LEU A 72 -2.59 7.48 -16.99
CA LEU A 72 -1.82 8.66 -16.62
C LEU A 72 -1.47 9.49 -17.85
N VAL A 73 -1.59 10.81 -17.73
CA VAL A 73 -1.07 11.74 -18.73
C VAL A 73 0.45 11.83 -18.55
N SER A 74 1.19 11.37 -19.55
CA SER A 74 2.64 11.50 -19.62
C SER A 74 3.04 12.95 -19.94
N GLN A 75 4.31 13.31 -19.75
CA GLN A 75 4.80 14.68 -19.97
C GLN A 75 4.64 15.16 -21.42
N ASP A 76 4.56 14.23 -22.36
CA ASP A 76 4.27 14.44 -23.78
C ASP A 76 2.76 14.61 -24.09
N GLY A 77 1.91 14.70 -23.07
CA GLY A 77 0.45 14.88 -23.20
C GLY A 77 -0.31 13.61 -23.60
N ARG A 78 0.38 12.48 -23.78
CA ARG A 78 -0.24 11.20 -24.16
C ARG A 78 -0.69 10.43 -22.93
N ASN A 79 -1.85 9.78 -23.03
CA ASN A 79 -2.28 8.82 -22.01
C ASN A 79 -1.45 7.54 -22.09
N ARG A 80 -1.07 7.03 -20.93
CA ARG A 80 -0.45 5.72 -20.77
C ARG A 80 -1.10 5.00 -19.60
N ASP A 81 -1.53 3.77 -19.85
CA ASP A 81 -2.03 2.90 -18.80
C ASP A 81 -0.86 2.36 -18.00
N VAL A 82 -0.98 2.47 -16.68
CA VAL A 82 0.02 1.97 -15.72
C VAL A 82 -0.69 1.03 -14.76
N SER A 83 -0.17 -0.20 -14.64
CA SER A 83 -0.68 -1.18 -13.69
C SER A 83 -0.68 -0.61 -12.27
N SER A 84 -1.72 -0.89 -11.50
CA SER A 84 -1.86 -0.48 -10.10
C SER A 84 -2.10 -1.69 -9.20
N ILE A 85 -1.71 -1.55 -7.92
CA ILE A 85 -1.98 -2.52 -6.86
C ILE A 85 -2.42 -1.79 -5.59
N GLU A 86 -3.39 -2.37 -4.90
CA GLU A 86 -3.80 -1.99 -3.55
C GLU A 86 -3.78 -3.23 -2.67
N ILE A 87 -3.06 -3.18 -1.55
CA ILE A 87 -2.95 -4.27 -0.58
C ILE A 87 -3.47 -3.75 0.75
N SER A 88 -4.55 -4.33 1.26
CA SER A 88 -5.07 -3.98 2.59
C SER A 88 -4.45 -4.85 3.68
N LEU A 89 -4.10 -4.22 4.79
CA LEU A 89 -3.68 -4.89 6.03
C LEU A 89 -4.71 -4.57 7.10
N LYS A 90 -5.34 -5.60 7.67
CA LYS A 90 -6.41 -5.48 8.66
C LYS A 90 -6.08 -6.28 9.91
N ARG A 91 -6.66 -5.89 11.05
CA ARG A 91 -6.55 -6.72 12.27
C ARG A 91 -7.03 -8.14 11.99
N ALA A 92 -6.29 -9.11 12.50
CA ALA A 92 -6.79 -10.47 12.61
C ALA A 92 -8.03 -10.42 13.49
N GLN A 93 -9.18 -10.83 12.95
CA GLN A 93 -10.34 -11.14 13.79
C GLN A 93 -9.99 -12.40 14.58
N GLU A 94 -10.40 -12.46 15.85
CA GLU A 94 -10.46 -13.73 16.59
C GLU A 94 -11.40 -14.72 15.90
#